data_AF-A0A8T0F2F9-F1
#
_entry.id   AF-A0A8T0F2F9-F1
#
_cell.length_a   1.000
_cell.length_b   1.000
_cell.length_c   1.000
_cell.angle_alpha   90.00
_cell.angle_beta   90.00
_cell.angle_gamma   90.00
#
_symmetry.space_group_name_H-M   'P 1'
#
loop_
_entity.id
_entity.type
_entity.pdbx_description
1 polymer ?
#
loop_
_entity_poly.entity_id
_entity_poly.type
_entity_poly.pdbx_seq_one_letter_code
_entity_poly.pdbx_strand_id
1 'polypeptide(L)'
;MEKIDFNAIPAKVLNHSCRLHLGKLLNPEMKILSSNNYARDYRGLAEQMQFSFDDIRNFQRQGDPTMKILEEWTVQPDATIGKLIQFLENMGRHDVIQDLEQRFENDAKVYLQNLEREKESPLQVPEVSSCPYQSSQMNELNILTREDAFTGEPTYYDAYISYAHEDFEFVYNLVGYLEANGFKLFIRSRDLLAGHFEYETDMQLIQERIYGWMS
;
A
#
# COMPACT_ATOMS: atom_id res chain seq x y z
N MET A 1 -10.78 19.29 -20.91
CA MET A 1 -10.19 18.26 -20.03
C MET A 1 -10.86 16.96 -20.38
N GLU A 2 -10.10 15.94 -20.75
CA GLU A 2 -10.66 14.60 -20.90
C GLU A 2 -11.24 14.15 -19.56
N LYS A 3 -12.48 13.71 -19.58
CA LYS A 3 -13.18 13.23 -18.39
C LYS A 3 -12.63 11.84 -18.07
N ILE A 4 -12.02 11.70 -16.89
CA ILE A 4 -11.50 10.42 -16.42
C ILE A 4 -12.68 9.44 -16.25
N ASP A 5 -12.58 8.26 -16.84
CA ASP A 5 -13.56 7.19 -16.62
C ASP A 5 -13.21 6.41 -15.35
N PHE A 6 -13.84 6.78 -14.24
CA PHE A 6 -13.65 6.12 -12.95
C PHE A 6 -14.13 4.66 -12.93
N ASN A 7 -14.95 4.21 -13.88
CA ASN A 7 -15.39 2.81 -13.94
C ASN A 7 -14.28 1.87 -14.42
N ALA A 8 -13.29 2.39 -15.13
CA ALA A 8 -12.13 1.62 -15.59
C ALA A 8 -10.98 1.58 -14.57
N ILE A 9 -11.09 2.34 -13.46
CA ILE A 9 -10.00 2.50 -12.50
C ILE A 9 -10.28 1.66 -11.24
N PRO A 10 -9.42 0.70 -10.91
CA PRO A 10 -9.57 -0.12 -9.70
C PRO A 10 -9.56 0.72 -8.43
N ALA A 11 -10.46 0.45 -7.49
CA ALA A 11 -10.54 1.16 -6.22
C ALA A 11 -9.31 0.91 -5.32
N LYS A 12 -8.55 -0.17 -5.56
CA LYS A 12 -7.28 -0.42 -4.87
C LYS A 12 -6.26 0.72 -5.02
N VAL A 13 -6.37 1.50 -6.10
CA VAL A 13 -5.51 2.66 -6.43
C VAL A 13 -5.66 3.80 -5.43
N LEU A 14 -6.82 3.91 -4.75
CA LEU A 14 -7.06 4.96 -3.77
C LEU A 14 -5.98 4.94 -2.68
N ASN A 15 -5.28 6.05 -2.53
CA ASN A 15 -4.14 6.13 -1.62
C ASN A 15 -4.59 6.12 -0.15
N HIS A 16 -3.65 5.89 0.76
CA HIS A 16 -3.93 5.85 2.20
C HIS A 16 -4.59 7.13 2.72
N SER A 17 -4.14 8.31 2.27
CA SER A 17 -4.72 9.60 2.67
C SER A 17 -6.17 9.75 2.22
N CYS A 18 -6.54 9.24 1.04
CA CYS A 18 -7.91 9.27 0.53
C CYS A 18 -8.81 8.37 1.38
N ARG A 19 -8.36 7.14 1.66
CA ARG A 19 -9.08 6.17 2.52
C ARG A 19 -9.30 6.70 3.93
N LEU A 20 -8.29 7.35 4.53
CA LEU A 20 -8.44 8.02 5.83
C LEU A 20 -9.47 9.14 5.82
N HIS A 21 -9.56 9.92 4.73
CA HIS A 21 -10.58 10.98 4.64
C HIS A 21 -11.98 10.40 4.47
N LEU A 22 -12.14 9.32 3.69
CA LEU A 22 -13.40 8.57 3.64
C LEU A 22 -13.81 8.11 5.04
N GLY A 23 -12.88 7.54 5.82
CA GLY A 23 -13.13 7.14 7.21
C GLY A 23 -13.61 8.30 8.07
N LYS A 24 -12.94 9.47 8.02
CA LYS A 24 -13.38 10.67 8.76
C LYS A 24 -14.82 11.08 8.44
N LEU A 25 -15.24 10.93 7.18
CA LEU A 25 -16.55 11.39 6.69
C LEU A 25 -17.67 10.35 6.85
N LEU A 26 -17.34 9.07 6.95
CA LEU A 26 -18.30 7.96 6.94
C LEU A 26 -18.34 7.15 8.24
N ASN A 27 -17.31 7.22 9.09
CA ASN A 27 -17.33 6.54 10.39
C ASN A 27 -18.37 7.11 11.38
N PRO A 28 -18.65 8.42 11.43
CA PRO A 28 -19.67 8.95 12.33
C PRO A 28 -21.05 8.37 12.00
N GLU A 29 -21.69 7.73 13.00
CA GLU A 29 -23.00 7.10 12.79
C GLU A 29 -24.09 8.14 12.48
N MET A 30 -24.83 7.89 11.39
CA MET A 30 -25.97 8.69 10.97
C MET A 30 -27.26 7.90 11.17
N LYS A 31 -28.25 8.50 11.83
CA LYS A 31 -29.55 7.86 12.12
C LYS A 31 -30.53 7.92 10.95
N ILE A 32 -30.30 8.81 10.00
CA ILE A 32 -31.20 9.07 8.87
C ILE A 32 -30.75 8.20 7.70
N LEU A 33 -31.68 7.43 7.13
CA LEU A 33 -31.44 6.64 5.92
C LEU A 33 -31.51 7.51 4.66
N SER A 34 -30.87 7.07 3.60
CA SER A 34 -30.99 7.67 2.27
C SER A 34 -32.36 7.36 1.66
N SER A 35 -32.68 8.01 0.53
CA SER A 35 -33.87 7.69 -0.27
C SER A 35 -33.90 6.24 -0.75
N ASN A 36 -32.73 5.60 -0.88
CA ASN A 36 -32.57 4.22 -1.31
C ASN A 36 -32.53 3.25 -0.10
N ASN A 37 -32.92 3.72 1.09
CA ASN A 37 -33.00 2.95 2.33
C ASN A 37 -31.65 2.44 2.87
N TYR A 38 -30.52 3.01 2.42
CA TYR A 38 -29.21 2.72 2.98
C TYR A 38 -28.87 3.66 4.14
N ALA A 39 -28.11 3.17 5.11
CA ALA A 39 -27.50 4.06 6.10
C ALA A 39 -26.54 5.04 5.41
N ARG A 40 -26.39 6.24 5.96
CA ARG A 40 -25.57 7.32 5.37
C ARG A 40 -24.13 7.34 5.89
N ASP A 41 -23.72 6.26 6.55
CA ASP A 41 -22.41 6.04 7.16
C ASP A 41 -21.79 4.72 6.65
N TYR A 42 -20.67 4.31 7.23
CA TYR A 42 -19.93 3.10 6.85
C TYR A 42 -20.79 1.83 6.74
N ARG A 43 -21.92 1.75 7.47
CA ARG A 43 -22.80 0.57 7.45
C ARG A 43 -23.52 0.43 6.12
N GLY A 44 -24.01 1.55 5.57
CA GLY A 44 -24.67 1.56 4.26
C GLY A 44 -23.68 1.26 3.15
N LEU A 45 -22.44 1.74 3.28
CA LEU A 45 -21.36 1.42 2.36
C LEU A 45 -21.08 -0.10 2.36
N ALA A 46 -20.92 -0.69 3.54
CA ALA A 46 -20.66 -2.12 3.68
C ALA A 46 -21.81 -3.00 3.17
N GLU A 47 -23.06 -2.60 3.44
CA GLU A 47 -24.25 -3.29 2.94
C GLU A 47 -24.30 -3.31 1.40
N GLN A 48 -24.00 -2.17 0.77
CA GLN A 48 -23.92 -2.09 -0.69
C GLN A 48 -22.77 -2.90 -1.28
N MET A 49 -21.68 -3.07 -0.53
CA MET A 49 -20.56 -3.96 -0.85
C MET A 49 -20.84 -5.43 -0.54
N GLN A 50 -22.06 -5.76 -0.11
CA GLN A 50 -22.54 -7.12 0.18
C GLN A 50 -21.85 -7.80 1.38
N PHE A 51 -21.32 -7.01 2.31
CA PHE A 51 -20.85 -7.55 3.59
C PHE A 51 -22.04 -8.01 4.46
N SER A 52 -21.84 -9.09 5.20
CA SER A 52 -22.88 -9.62 6.09
C SER A 52 -23.07 -8.74 7.32
N PHE A 53 -24.19 -8.92 8.02
CA PHE A 53 -24.43 -8.22 9.29
C PHE A 53 -23.33 -8.48 10.33
N ASP A 54 -22.79 -9.70 10.38
CA ASP A 54 -21.71 -10.04 11.30
C ASP A 54 -20.40 -9.35 10.93
N ASP A 55 -20.11 -9.20 9.64
CA ASP A 55 -18.95 -8.44 9.14
C ASP A 55 -19.08 -6.96 9.54
N ILE A 56 -20.24 -6.35 9.31
CA ILE A 56 -20.51 -4.96 9.69
C ILE A 56 -20.32 -4.74 11.20
N ARG A 57 -20.79 -5.68 12.02
CA ARG A 57 -20.58 -5.63 13.49
C ARG A 57 -19.11 -5.81 13.86
N ASN A 58 -18.35 -6.60 13.10
CA ASN A 58 -16.91 -6.75 13.30
C ASN A 58 -16.15 -5.48 12.92
N PHE A 59 -16.53 -4.81 11.83
CA PHE A 59 -15.96 -3.51 11.43
C PHE A 59 -16.22 -2.42 12.46
N GLN A 60 -17.41 -2.39 13.06
CA GLN A 60 -17.75 -1.41 14.11
C GLN A 60 -16.81 -1.47 15.33
N ARG A 61 -16.18 -2.62 15.60
CA ARG A 61 -15.23 -2.79 16.72
C ARG A 61 -13.83 -2.26 16.39
N GLN A 62 -13.58 -1.90 15.13
CA GLN A 62 -12.29 -1.41 14.66
C GLN A 62 -12.18 0.10 14.90
N GLY A 63 -10.95 0.60 15.02
CA GLY A 63 -10.71 2.04 15.18
C GLY A 63 -11.14 2.88 13.97
N ASP A 64 -11.10 2.29 12.78
CA ASP A 64 -11.60 2.89 11.53
C ASP A 64 -12.37 1.83 10.71
N PRO A 65 -13.70 1.73 10.91
CA PRO A 65 -14.55 0.78 10.20
C PRO A 65 -14.49 0.94 8.69
N THR A 66 -14.57 2.18 8.17
CA THR A 66 -14.53 2.46 6.73
C THR A 66 -13.21 2.01 6.10
N MET A 67 -12.09 2.25 6.77
CA MET A 67 -10.79 1.80 6.27
C MET A 67 -10.76 0.28 6.11
N LYS A 68 -11.28 -0.47 7.10
CA LYS A 68 -11.34 -1.94 7.03
C LYS A 68 -12.28 -2.45 5.94
N ILE A 69 -13.45 -1.84 5.79
CA ILE A 69 -14.38 -2.14 4.68
C ILE A 69 -13.67 -1.95 3.32
N LEU A 70 -12.96 -0.83 3.14
CA LEU A 70 -12.24 -0.57 1.90
C LEU A 70 -11.06 -1.51 1.68
N GLU A 71 -10.30 -1.88 2.71
CA GLU A 71 -9.23 -2.87 2.62
C GLU A 71 -9.76 -4.21 2.10
N GLU A 72 -10.86 -4.71 2.67
CA GLU A 72 -11.44 -6.00 2.27
C GLU A 72 -12.14 -5.93 0.91
N TRP A 73 -12.90 -4.87 0.64
CA TRP A 73 -13.64 -4.74 -0.62
C TRP A 73 -12.72 -4.53 -1.83
N THR A 74 -11.63 -3.78 -1.69
CA THR A 74 -10.75 -3.45 -2.84
C THR A 74 -9.94 -4.64 -3.36
N VAL A 75 -10.00 -5.79 -2.70
CA VAL A 75 -9.46 -7.07 -3.21
C VAL A 75 -10.30 -7.62 -4.36
N GLN A 76 -11.60 -7.28 -4.43
CA GLN A 76 -12.49 -7.75 -5.49
C GLN A 76 -12.09 -7.17 -6.85
N PRO A 77 -12.07 -7.98 -7.93
CA PRO A 77 -11.58 -7.54 -9.25
C PRO A 77 -12.48 -6.47 -9.89
N ASP A 78 -13.74 -6.42 -9.48
CA ASP A 78 -14.75 -5.50 -9.98
C ASP A 78 -14.91 -4.26 -9.08
N ALA A 79 -14.07 -4.10 -8.04
CA ALA A 79 -14.05 -2.92 -7.18
C ALA A 79 -13.38 -1.75 -7.90
N THR A 80 -14.17 -0.75 -8.30
CA THR A 80 -13.69 0.43 -9.05
C THR A 80 -14.04 1.73 -8.33
N ILE A 81 -13.30 2.81 -8.63
CA ILE A 81 -13.62 4.13 -8.07
C ILE A 81 -15.04 4.55 -8.48
N GLY A 82 -15.45 4.23 -9.71
CA GLY A 82 -16.81 4.49 -10.20
C GLY A 82 -17.89 3.81 -9.35
N LYS A 83 -17.70 2.54 -8.95
CA LYS A 83 -18.64 1.86 -8.06
C LYS A 83 -18.68 2.47 -6.67
N LEU A 84 -17.51 2.86 -6.13
CA LEU A 84 -17.47 3.55 -4.84
C LEU A 84 -18.27 4.85 -4.89
N ILE A 85 -18.11 5.66 -5.95
CA ILE A 85 -18.89 6.88 -6.16
C ILE A 85 -20.38 6.56 -6.24
N GLN A 86 -20.77 5.55 -7.03
CA GLN A 86 -22.16 5.09 -7.12
C GLN A 86 -22.74 4.68 -5.77
N PHE A 87 -21.94 4.03 -4.90
CA PHE A 87 -22.38 3.69 -3.55
C PHE A 87 -22.62 4.96 -2.71
N LEU A 88 -21.71 5.93 -2.76
CA LEU A 88 -21.89 7.21 -2.07
C LEU A 88 -23.12 7.98 -2.57
N GLU A 89 -23.42 7.94 -3.87
CA GLU A 89 -24.63 8.53 -4.46
C GLU A 89 -25.90 7.85 -3.93
N ASN A 90 -25.91 6.51 -3.88
CA ASN A 90 -27.03 5.74 -3.36
C ASN A 90 -27.27 5.97 -1.86
N MET A 91 -26.22 6.27 -1.10
CA MET A 91 -26.31 6.72 0.30
C MET A 91 -26.68 8.21 0.42
N GLY A 92 -26.84 8.93 -0.69
CA GLY A 92 -27.10 10.37 -0.70
C GLY A 92 -25.97 11.18 -0.06
N ARG A 93 -24.71 10.72 -0.14
CA ARG A 93 -23.50 11.38 0.38
C ARG A 93 -22.78 12.15 -0.72
N HIS A 94 -23.51 13.00 -1.43
CA HIS A 94 -22.96 13.88 -2.49
C HIS A 94 -21.92 14.87 -1.95
N ASP A 95 -22.03 15.25 -0.68
CA ASP A 95 -21.04 16.08 0.00
C ASP A 95 -19.68 15.39 0.09
N VAL A 96 -19.66 14.09 0.39
CA VAL A 96 -18.42 13.29 0.44
C VAL A 96 -17.79 13.17 -0.95
N ILE A 97 -18.60 13.00 -2.00
CA ILE A 97 -18.13 12.95 -3.38
C ILE A 97 -17.47 14.28 -3.75
N GLN A 98 -18.13 15.41 -3.46
CA GLN A 98 -17.62 16.74 -3.74
C GLN A 98 -16.31 17.03 -2.99
N ASP A 99 -16.22 16.66 -1.72
CA ASP A 99 -15.03 16.88 -0.89
C ASP A 99 -13.81 16.04 -1.36
N LEU A 100 -14.06 14.89 -1.99
CA LEU A 100 -13.02 13.94 -2.40
C LEU A 100 -12.75 13.90 -3.90
N GLU A 101 -13.53 14.61 -4.72
CA GLU A 101 -13.44 14.61 -6.18
C GLU A 101 -12.00 14.83 -6.67
N GLN A 102 -11.34 15.87 -6.17
CA GLN A 102 -9.96 16.17 -6.56
C GLN A 102 -8.98 15.06 -6.17
N ARG A 103 -9.21 14.37 -5.05
CA ARG A 103 -8.36 13.26 -4.60
C ARG A 103 -8.55 12.04 -5.48
N PHE A 104 -9.79 11.70 -5.84
CA PHE A 104 -10.07 10.64 -6.80
C PHE A 104 -9.43 10.91 -8.15
N GLU A 105 -9.53 12.14 -8.66
CA GLU A 105 -8.87 12.52 -9.90
C GLU A 105 -7.35 12.39 -9.83
N ASN A 106 -6.74 12.83 -8.73
CA ASN A 106 -5.28 12.78 -8.59
C ASN A 106 -4.78 11.34 -8.54
N ASP A 107 -5.42 10.48 -7.74
CA ASP A 107 -5.07 9.07 -7.64
C ASP A 107 -5.27 8.35 -8.98
N ALA A 108 -6.36 8.67 -9.68
CA ALA A 108 -6.62 8.17 -11.03
C ALA A 108 -5.55 8.60 -12.05
N LYS A 109 -5.15 9.87 -12.05
CA LYS A 109 -4.10 10.39 -12.96
C LYS A 109 -2.77 9.69 -12.72
N VAL A 110 -2.38 9.52 -11.45
CA VAL A 110 -1.14 8.80 -11.10
C VAL A 110 -1.18 7.37 -11.61
N TYR A 111 -2.31 6.68 -11.44
CA TYR A 111 -2.47 5.32 -11.96
C TYR A 111 -2.38 5.22 -13.48
N LEU A 112 -3.06 6.12 -14.21
CA LEU A 112 -3.01 6.13 -15.67
C LEU A 112 -1.59 6.44 -16.18
N GLN A 113 -0.88 7.39 -15.56
CA GLN A 113 0.51 7.69 -15.88
C GLN A 113 1.45 6.51 -15.60
N ASN A 114 1.20 5.73 -14.54
CA ASN A 114 1.96 4.50 -14.29
C ASN A 114 1.71 3.46 -15.38
N LEU A 115 0.45 3.28 -15.77
CA LEU A 115 0.04 2.33 -16.81
C LEU A 115 0.61 2.68 -18.19
N GLU A 116 0.69 3.97 -18.53
CA GLU A 116 1.33 4.44 -19.76
C GLU A 116 2.84 4.15 -19.75
N ARG A 117 3.52 4.42 -18.63
CA ARG A 117 4.95 4.10 -18.47
C ARG A 117 5.24 2.60 -18.58
N GLU A 118 4.36 1.76 -18.04
CA GLU A 118 4.45 0.30 -18.16
C GLU A 118 4.23 -0.18 -19.61
N LYS A 119 3.40 0.50 -20.40
CA LYS A 119 3.21 0.20 -21.83
C LYS A 119 4.38 0.65 -22.69
N GLU A 120 5.06 1.73 -22.30
CA GLU A 120 6.25 2.26 -22.99
C GLU A 120 7.53 1.48 -22.65
N SER A 121 7.52 0.70 -21.57
CA SER A 121 8.57 -0.28 -21.27
C SER A 121 8.29 -1.60 -22.02
N PRO A 122 9.31 -2.33 -22.52
CA PRO A 122 9.07 -3.54 -23.28
C PRO A 122 8.30 -4.58 -22.46
N LEU A 123 7.12 -4.94 -22.97
CA LEU A 123 6.16 -5.91 -22.43
C LEU A 123 6.86 -7.19 -21.93
N GLN A 124 6.89 -7.39 -20.62
CA GLN A 124 7.09 -8.73 -20.08
C GLN A 124 5.91 -9.61 -20.51
N VAL A 125 6.20 -10.77 -21.09
CA VAL A 125 5.21 -11.71 -21.65
C VAL A 125 4.24 -12.24 -20.59
N PRO A 126 2.94 -12.44 -20.93
CA PRO A 126 1.93 -12.92 -20.01
C PRO A 126 1.98 -14.45 -19.90
N GLU A 127 2.81 -14.97 -19.00
CA GLU A 127 2.65 -16.33 -18.50
C GLU A 127 2.16 -16.25 -17.05
N VAL A 128 0.84 -16.33 -16.90
CA VAL A 128 0.18 -16.45 -15.60
C VAL A 128 0.39 -17.89 -15.11
N SER A 129 1.30 -18.08 -14.16
CA SER A 129 1.25 -19.23 -13.27
C SER A 129 0.76 -18.72 -11.91
N SER A 130 -0.42 -19.17 -11.51
CA SER A 130 -0.94 -18.97 -10.17
C SER A 130 0.06 -19.60 -9.20
N CYS A 131 0.47 -18.85 -8.17
CA CYS A 131 1.55 -19.14 -7.24
C CYS A 131 1.74 -20.64 -6.94
N PRO A 132 2.98 -21.13 -7.13
CA PRO A 132 3.82 -21.24 -5.94
C PRO A 132 5.18 -20.61 -6.22
N TYR A 133 5.55 -19.65 -5.38
CA TYR A 133 6.93 -19.40 -4.93
C TYR A 133 8.03 -19.96 -5.86
N GLN A 134 8.34 -19.26 -6.94
CA GLN A 134 9.52 -19.51 -7.79
C GLN A 134 9.75 -18.23 -8.62
N SER A 135 10.68 -17.36 -8.23
CA SER A 135 12.11 -17.51 -8.49
C SER A 135 12.43 -17.85 -9.94
N SER A 136 12.55 -16.82 -10.79
CA SER A 136 13.43 -16.68 -11.99
C SER A 136 12.73 -15.73 -12.97
N GLN A 137 13.19 -14.50 -13.24
CA GLN A 137 14.53 -14.15 -13.75
C GLN A 137 15.05 -12.76 -13.27
N MET A 138 14.44 -12.13 -12.25
CA MET A 138 15.16 -11.19 -11.37
C MET A 138 15.57 -11.83 -10.03
N ASN A 139 15.21 -13.09 -9.81
CA ASN A 139 15.69 -13.88 -8.67
C ASN A 139 17.04 -14.55 -8.92
N GLU A 140 17.67 -14.36 -10.08
CA GLU A 140 19.02 -14.90 -10.27
C GLU A 140 20.08 -14.12 -9.48
N LEU A 141 19.79 -12.90 -9.01
CA LEU A 141 20.80 -12.10 -8.29
C LEU A 141 20.42 -11.69 -6.87
N ASN A 142 19.17 -11.90 -6.41
CA ASN A 142 18.71 -11.56 -5.06
C ASN A 142 19.29 -10.17 -4.63
N ILE A 143 19.09 -9.13 -5.45
CA ILE A 143 19.72 -7.82 -5.24
C ILE A 143 18.77 -6.97 -4.39
N LEU A 144 19.11 -6.77 -3.12
CA LEU A 144 18.35 -5.95 -2.17
C LEU A 144 19.13 -4.70 -1.73
N THR A 145 20.47 -4.75 -1.82
CA THR A 145 21.36 -3.66 -1.41
C THR A 145 22.14 -3.09 -2.60
N ARG A 146 22.66 -1.88 -2.42
CA ARG A 146 23.58 -1.27 -3.38
C ARG A 146 24.84 -2.10 -3.61
N GLU A 147 25.28 -2.82 -2.58
CA GLU A 147 26.46 -3.67 -2.68
C GLU A 147 26.16 -4.94 -3.50
N ASP A 148 24.96 -5.51 -3.38
CA ASP A 148 24.51 -6.60 -4.24
C ASP A 148 24.45 -6.16 -5.71
N ALA A 149 24.00 -4.93 -5.96
CA ALA A 149 23.91 -4.39 -7.32
C ALA A 149 25.29 -4.19 -7.96
N PHE A 150 26.32 -3.97 -7.15
CA PHE A 150 27.70 -3.80 -7.60
C PHE A 150 28.44 -5.13 -7.74
N THR A 151 28.22 -6.06 -6.80
CA THR A 151 28.94 -7.33 -6.72
C THR A 151 28.26 -8.46 -7.49
N GLY A 152 26.95 -8.36 -7.73
CA GLY A 152 26.13 -9.41 -8.34
C GLY A 152 25.82 -10.56 -7.39
N GLU A 153 26.17 -10.48 -6.11
CA GLU A 153 26.00 -11.54 -5.12
C GLU A 153 25.31 -11.01 -3.85
N PRO A 154 24.58 -11.84 -3.10
CA PRO A 154 23.92 -11.42 -1.86
C PRO A 154 24.93 -11.02 -0.77
N THR A 155 24.79 -9.79 -0.29
CA THR A 155 25.58 -9.27 0.82
C THR A 155 24.93 -9.56 2.17
N TYR A 156 25.71 -10.10 3.10
CA TYR A 156 25.30 -10.34 4.48
C TYR A 156 25.82 -9.26 5.42
N TYR A 157 25.07 -8.99 6.47
CA TYR A 157 25.36 -7.98 7.49
C TYR A 157 25.28 -8.62 8.90
N ASP A 158 26.06 -8.08 9.83
CA ASP A 158 26.07 -8.51 11.23
C ASP A 158 24.91 -7.88 12.02
N ALA A 159 24.48 -6.67 11.65
CA ALA A 159 23.34 -6.01 12.28
C ALA A 159 22.68 -4.96 11.37
N TYR A 160 21.40 -4.68 11.66
CA TYR A 160 20.61 -3.62 11.05
C TYR A 160 20.44 -2.46 12.03
N ILE A 161 20.68 -1.23 11.55
CA ILE A 161 20.54 -0.03 12.38
C ILE A 161 19.26 0.72 12.02
N SER A 162 18.31 0.68 12.94
CA SER A 162 17.14 1.55 12.94
C SER A 162 17.45 2.82 13.73
N TYR A 163 17.25 3.98 13.12
CA TYR A 163 17.48 5.27 13.78
C TYR A 163 16.49 6.34 13.31
N ALA A 164 16.23 7.32 14.16
CA ALA A 164 15.45 8.52 13.83
C ALA A 164 16.37 9.61 13.26
N HIS A 165 15.83 10.59 12.52
CA HIS A 165 16.65 11.60 11.84
C HIS A 165 17.51 12.42 12.83
N GLU A 166 17.00 12.60 14.04
CA GLU A 166 17.64 13.31 15.15
C GLU A 166 18.90 12.59 15.68
N ASP A 167 18.99 11.27 15.50
CA ASP A 167 20.08 10.44 16.04
C ASP A 167 21.23 10.20 15.04
N PHE A 168 21.19 10.84 13.87
CA PHE A 168 22.11 10.57 12.77
C PHE A 168 23.60 10.76 13.15
N GLU A 169 23.93 11.82 13.88
CA GLU A 169 25.32 12.09 14.29
C GLU A 169 25.87 11.01 15.23
N PHE A 170 25.03 10.52 16.15
CA PHE A 170 25.40 9.44 17.06
C PHE A 170 25.61 8.13 16.30
N VAL A 171 24.66 7.79 15.41
CA VAL A 171 24.71 6.59 14.59
C VAL A 171 25.93 6.58 13.69
N TYR A 172 26.30 7.73 13.11
CA TYR A 172 27.49 7.84 12.26
C TYR A 172 28.77 7.49 13.03
N ASN A 173 28.93 7.98 14.26
CA ASN A 173 30.08 7.64 15.10
C ASN A 173 30.07 6.17 15.55
N LEU A 174 28.90 5.64 15.89
CA LEU A 174 28.72 4.23 16.29
C LEU A 174 29.08 3.27 15.14
N VAL A 175 28.61 3.57 13.93
CA VAL A 175 28.91 2.81 12.72
C VAL A 175 30.41 2.81 12.46
N GLY A 176 31.05 3.98 12.49
CA GLY A 176 32.48 4.08 12.29
C GLY A 176 33.30 3.26 13.29
N TYR A 177 32.87 3.24 14.56
CA TYR A 177 33.50 2.40 15.58
C TYR A 177 33.29 0.90 15.30
N LEU A 178 32.07 0.47 15.00
CA LEU A 178 31.74 -0.94 14.79
C LEU A 178 32.36 -1.50 13.50
N GLU A 179 32.34 -0.75 12.40
CA GLU A 179 32.99 -1.14 11.15
C GLU A 179 34.52 -1.20 11.30
N ALA A 180 35.13 -0.30 12.08
CA ALA A 180 36.56 -0.37 12.41
C ALA A 180 36.93 -1.61 13.26
N ASN A 181 35.97 -2.16 14.00
CA ASN A 181 36.13 -3.41 14.77
C ASN A 181 35.70 -4.66 13.99
N GLY A 182 35.44 -4.54 12.68
CA GLY A 182 35.19 -5.67 11.79
C GLY A 182 33.73 -6.10 11.66
N PHE A 183 32.78 -5.32 12.17
CA PHE A 183 31.35 -5.57 11.96
C PHE A 183 30.86 -4.94 10.65
N LYS A 184 30.05 -5.66 9.88
CA LYS A 184 29.37 -5.15 8.69
C LYS A 184 27.94 -4.77 9.00
N LEU A 185 27.61 -3.48 8.91
CA LEU A 185 26.33 -2.94 9.34
C LEU A 185 25.47 -2.53 8.14
N PHE A 186 24.17 -2.78 8.20
CA PHE A 186 23.22 -2.27 7.21
C PHE A 186 22.56 -0.98 7.70
N ILE A 187 22.61 0.06 6.86
CA ILE A 187 21.98 1.36 7.11
C ILE A 187 21.08 1.70 5.93
N ARG A 188 19.77 1.84 6.20
CA ARG A 188 18.76 2.12 5.16
C ARG A 188 19.12 3.28 4.23
N SER A 189 19.57 4.40 4.79
CA SER A 189 19.90 5.61 4.02
C SER A 189 21.13 5.46 3.11
N ARG A 190 22.00 4.48 3.40
CA ARG A 190 23.26 4.24 2.68
C ARG A 190 23.14 3.06 1.71
N ASP A 191 22.60 1.95 2.19
CA ASP A 191 22.76 0.62 1.62
C ASP A 191 21.51 0.13 0.88
N LEU A 192 20.33 0.69 1.17
CA LEU A 192 19.09 0.31 0.48
C LEU A 192 19.13 0.74 -0.98
N LEU A 193 18.78 -0.17 -1.88
CA LEU A 193 18.69 0.12 -3.30
C LEU A 193 17.40 0.88 -3.62
N ALA A 194 17.51 2.00 -4.34
CA ALA A 194 16.37 2.83 -4.71
C ALA A 194 15.46 2.08 -5.70
N GLY A 195 14.15 2.09 -5.45
CA GLY A 195 13.15 1.43 -6.31
C GLY A 195 12.46 0.22 -5.67
N HIS A 196 12.93 -0.23 -4.51
CA HIS A 196 12.24 -1.26 -3.72
C HIS A 196 11.29 -0.65 -2.68
N PHE A 197 10.23 -1.39 -2.30
CA PHE A 197 9.37 -1.02 -1.19
C PHE A 197 10.14 -1.17 0.13
N GLU A 198 10.35 -0.05 0.83
CA GLU A 198 11.22 0.04 2.00
C GLU A 198 10.87 -1.01 3.07
N TYR A 199 9.59 -1.13 3.43
CA TYR A 199 9.15 -2.04 4.49
C TYR A 199 9.29 -3.52 4.14
N GLU A 200 8.98 -3.93 2.90
CA GLU A 200 9.09 -5.32 2.47
C GLU A 200 10.57 -5.74 2.36
N THR A 201 11.40 -4.82 1.89
CA THR A 201 12.85 -5.03 1.75
C THR A 201 13.54 -5.08 3.10
N ASP A 202 13.15 -4.20 4.03
CA ASP A 202 13.65 -4.21 5.41
C ASP A 202 13.33 -5.56 6.07
N MET A 203 12.10 -6.08 5.90
CA MET A 203 11.72 -7.39 6.46
C MET A 203 12.52 -8.54 5.83
N GLN A 204 12.66 -8.56 4.51
CA GLN A 204 13.39 -9.62 3.82
C GLN A 204 14.89 -9.60 4.18
N LEU A 205 15.48 -8.41 4.28
CA LEU A 205 16.89 -8.23 4.64
C LEU A 205 17.15 -8.67 6.09
N ILE A 206 16.25 -8.33 7.01
CA ILE A 206 16.33 -8.77 8.40
C ILE A 206 16.24 -10.29 8.52
N GLN A 207 15.34 -10.92 7.78
CA GLN A 207 15.09 -12.36 7.85
C GLN A 207 16.19 -13.20 7.19
N GLU A 208 16.68 -12.77 6.02
CA GLU A 208 17.52 -13.61 5.17
C GLU A 208 19.01 -13.26 5.24
N ARG A 209 19.38 -12.08 5.77
CA ARG A 209 20.73 -11.51 5.59
C ARG A 209 21.41 -10.96 6.83
N ILE A 210 20.75 -11.05 7.98
CA ILE A 210 21.36 -10.69 9.28
C ILE A 210 21.67 -11.94 10.07
N TYR A 211 22.95 -12.12 10.42
CA TYR A 211 23.42 -13.23 11.26
C TYR A 211 22.93 -13.07 12.72
N GLY A 212 21.65 -13.37 12.99
CA GLY A 212 21.14 -13.30 14.36
C GLY A 212 19.67 -13.66 14.59
N TRP A 213 18.86 -13.92 13.55
CA TRP A 213 17.42 -14.19 13.72
C TRP A 213 17.03 -15.67 13.85
N MET A 214 18.00 -16.60 13.80
CA MET A 214 17.77 -18.05 13.93
C MET A 214 18.59 -18.71 15.05
N SER A 215 18.74 -18.09 16.21
CA SER A 215 19.23 -18.76 17.42
C SER A 215 18.49 -18.32 18.67
#